data_AF-G7GAX5-F1
#
_entry.id   AF-G7GAX5-F1
#
_cell.length_a   1.000
_cell.length_b   1.000
_cell.length_c   1.000
_cell.angle_alpha   90.00
_cell.angle_beta   90.00
_cell.angle_gamma   90.00
#
_symmetry.space_group_name_H-M   'P 1'
#
loop_
_entity.id
_entity.type
_entity.pdbx_description
1 polymer ?
#
loop_
_entity_poly.entity_id
_entity_poly.type
_entity_poly.pdbx_seq_one_letter_code
_entity_poly.pdbx_strand_id
1 'polypeptide(L)'
;MAKDNQKLWAVNIPEEPDSELLHPVPTQKIGKQLVYRLKKEALQQFPTVGQCIADAITLEEWNGNQEDHTKYLQENKEWWHDTTFLEQAND
;
A
#
# COMPACT_ATOMS: atom_id res chain seq x y z
N MET A 1 -12.33 -0.99 30.67
CA MET A 1 -11.94 -0.18 29.51
C MET A 1 -11.75 -1.15 28.36
N ALA A 2 -12.67 -1.21 27.41
CA ALA A 2 -12.44 -1.98 26.19
C ALA A 2 -11.30 -1.28 25.46
N LYS A 3 -10.13 -1.92 25.35
CA LYS A 3 -9.17 -1.52 24.33
C LYS A 3 -9.89 -1.77 23.02
N ASP A 4 -10.32 -0.71 22.34
CA ASP A 4 -10.82 -0.82 20.97
C ASP A 4 -9.81 -1.67 20.21
N ASN A 5 -10.25 -2.85 19.77
CA ASN A 5 -9.48 -3.74 18.92
C ASN A 5 -9.46 -3.11 17.51
N GLN A 6 -8.86 -1.92 17.43
CA GLN A 6 -8.92 -1.06 16.28
C GLN A 6 -8.12 -1.75 15.19
N LYS A 7 -8.83 -2.22 14.16
CA LYS A 7 -8.21 -2.91 13.03
C LYS A 7 -7.10 -2.06 12.46
N LEU A 8 -5.91 -2.64 12.38
CA LEU A 8 -4.75 -2.06 11.71
C LEU A 8 -4.81 -2.44 10.24
N TRP A 9 -4.22 -1.61 9.39
CA TRP A 9 -4.34 -1.74 7.94
C TRP A 9 -2.97 -1.65 7.28
N ALA A 10 -2.80 -2.41 6.20
CA ALA A 10 -1.63 -2.36 5.35
C ALA A 10 -2.06 -2.49 3.88
N VAL A 11 -1.27 -1.94 2.98
CA VAL A 11 -1.44 -2.11 1.55
C VAL A 11 -0.37 -3.07 1.05
N ASN A 12 -0.79 -4.14 0.37
CA ASN A 12 0.11 -5.02 -0.34
C ASN A 12 0.55 -4.33 -1.64
N ILE A 13 1.85 -4.17 -1.83
CA ILE A 13 2.44 -3.66 -3.07
C ILE A 13 3.58 -4.62 -3.43
N PRO A 14 3.27 -5.77 -4.03
CA PRO A 14 4.28 -6.80 -4.21
C PRO A 14 5.13 -6.51 -5.45
N GLU A 15 6.41 -6.89 -5.39
CA GLU A 15 7.32 -6.82 -6.53
C GLU A 15 6.98 -7.88 -7.60
N GLU A 16 6.37 -8.99 -7.17
CA GLU A 16 5.94 -10.11 -8.00
C GLU A 16 4.48 -10.49 -7.68
N PRO A 17 3.66 -10.93 -8.65
CA PRO A 17 2.22 -11.15 -8.45
C PRO A 17 1.87 -12.21 -7.41
N ASP A 18 2.76 -13.17 -7.16
CA ASP A 18 2.58 -14.26 -6.18
C ASP A 18 3.23 -13.95 -4.81
N SER A 19 3.75 -12.74 -4.63
CA SER A 19 4.42 -12.31 -3.40
C SER A 19 3.54 -11.39 -2.56
N GLU A 20 3.87 -11.28 -1.27
CA GLU A 20 3.23 -10.35 -0.34
C GLU A 20 4.28 -9.40 0.24
N LEU A 21 4.06 -8.10 0.06
CA LEU A 21 4.83 -7.04 0.70
C LEU A 21 3.87 -6.01 1.29
N LEU A 22 3.56 -6.20 2.56
CA LEU A 22 2.59 -5.40 3.29
C LEU A 22 3.22 -4.13 3.85
N HIS A 23 2.70 -2.99 3.42
CA HIS A 23 3.11 -1.67 3.89
C HIS A 23 2.03 -1.05 4.80
N PRO A 24 2.30 -0.90 6.11
CA PRO A 24 1.38 -0.26 7.06
C PRO A 24 0.85 1.10 6.62
N VAL A 25 -0.45 1.32 6.78
CA VAL A 25 -1.11 2.62 6.59
C VAL A 25 -1.84 3.06 7.86
N PRO A 26 -1.94 4.37 8.14
CA PRO A 26 -2.53 4.87 9.39
C PRO A 26 -4.04 4.62 9.48
N THR A 27 -4.77 4.55 8.35
CA THR A 27 -6.21 4.30 8.34
C THR A 27 -6.63 3.51 7.09
N GLN A 28 -7.76 2.79 7.20
CA GLN A 28 -8.39 2.12 6.05
C GLN A 28 -8.70 3.10 4.91
N LYS A 29 -9.12 4.33 5.23
CA LYS A 29 -9.47 5.35 4.24
C LYS A 29 -8.25 5.73 3.39
N ILE A 30 -7.11 5.96 4.04
CA ILE A 30 -5.84 6.24 3.36
C ILE A 30 -5.42 5.05 2.50
N GLY A 31 -5.51 3.82 3.02
CA GLY A 31 -5.24 2.62 2.25
C GLY A 31 -6.10 2.48 0.98
N LYS A 32 -7.43 2.71 1.08
CA LYS A 32 -8.33 2.67 -0.09
C LYS A 32 -7.97 3.72 -1.15
N GLN A 33 -7.65 4.93 -0.71
CA GLN A 33 -7.25 6.01 -1.61
C GLN A 33 -5.92 5.68 -2.31
N LEU A 34 -4.95 5.15 -1.56
CA LEU A 34 -3.66 4.72 -2.08
C LEU A 34 -3.82 3.62 -3.14
N VAL A 35 -4.50 2.52 -2.79
CA VAL A 35 -4.73 1.39 -3.71
C VAL A 35 -5.40 1.87 -4.99
N TYR A 36 -6.46 2.67 -4.89
CA TYR A 36 -7.14 3.21 -6.07
C TYR A 36 -6.22 4.05 -6.94
N ARG A 37 -5.38 4.91 -6.33
CA ARG A 37 -4.40 5.72 -7.04
C ARG A 37 -3.38 4.83 -7.76
N LEU A 38 -2.70 3.95 -7.03
CA LEU A 38 -1.65 3.09 -7.58
C LEU A 38 -2.17 2.16 -8.70
N LYS A 39 -3.37 1.60 -8.58
CA LYS A 39 -3.98 0.81 -9.66
C LYS A 39 -4.16 1.63 -10.94
N LYS A 40 -4.61 2.88 -10.82
CA LYS A 40 -4.75 3.78 -11.98
C LYS A 40 -3.40 4.12 -12.59
N GLU A 41 -2.43 4.44 -11.75
CA GLU A 41 -1.07 4.75 -12.20
C GLU A 41 -0.44 3.54 -12.90
N ALA A 42 -0.62 2.33 -12.39
CA ALA A 42 -0.12 1.11 -13.00
C ALA A 42 -0.72 0.87 -14.40
N LEU A 43 -2.04 1.05 -14.54
CA LEU A 43 -2.73 0.95 -15.83
C LEU A 43 -2.28 2.02 -16.83
N GLN A 44 -1.91 3.19 -16.34
CA GLN A 44 -1.41 4.29 -17.18
C GLN A 44 0.06 4.08 -17.59
N GLN A 45 0.91 3.66 -16.67
CA GLN A 45 2.36 3.57 -16.86
C GLN A 45 2.77 2.29 -17.60
N PHE A 46 2.06 1.18 -17.38
CA PHE A 46 2.45 -0.14 -17.89
C PHE A 46 1.39 -0.70 -18.85
N PRO A 47 1.50 -0.46 -20.18
CA PRO A 47 0.44 -0.82 -21.14
C PRO A 47 0.22 -2.33 -21.29
N THR A 48 1.25 -3.15 -21.04
CA THR A 48 1.18 -4.61 -21.22
C THR A 48 0.91 -5.36 -19.92
N VAL A 49 1.47 -4.89 -18.80
CA VAL A 49 1.44 -5.59 -17.51
C VAL A 49 0.71 -4.81 -16.41
N GLY A 50 0.21 -3.60 -16.70
CA GLY A 50 -0.41 -2.72 -15.72
C GLY A 50 -1.66 -3.32 -15.09
N GLN A 51 -2.41 -4.15 -15.82
CA GLN A 51 -3.54 -4.88 -15.25
C GLN A 51 -3.10 -5.88 -14.19
N CYS A 52 -2.05 -6.67 -14.46
CA CYS A 52 -1.49 -7.62 -13.50
C CYS A 52 -0.97 -6.90 -12.24
N ILE A 53 -0.26 -5.78 -12.42
CA ILE A 53 0.23 -4.96 -11.29
C ILE A 53 -0.96 -4.40 -10.50
N ALA A 54 -1.96 -3.85 -11.19
CA ALA A 54 -3.14 -3.30 -10.53
C ALA A 54 -3.91 -4.37 -9.75
N ASP A 55 -4.04 -5.59 -10.27
CA ASP A 55 -4.72 -6.68 -9.57
C ASP A 55 -3.97 -7.17 -8.34
N ALA A 56 -2.63 -7.16 -8.37
CA ALA A 56 -1.78 -7.55 -7.24
C ALA A 56 -1.83 -6.57 -6.05
N ILE A 57 -2.19 -5.30 -6.29
CA ILE A 57 -2.24 -4.28 -5.22
C ILE A 57 -3.55 -4.42 -4.43
N THR A 58 -3.44 -4.75 -3.15
CA THR A 58 -4.59 -5.01 -2.26
C THR A 58 -4.51 -4.21 -0.96
N LEU A 59 -5.67 -3.93 -0.35
CA LEU A 59 -5.76 -3.39 1.00
C LEU A 59 -6.16 -4.51 1.95
N GLU A 60 -5.39 -4.71 3.00
CA GLU A 60 -5.52 -5.86 3.89
C GLU A 60 -5.49 -5.45 5.36
N GLU A 61 -6.06 -6.31 6.19
CA GLU A 61 -5.96 -6.17 7.65
C GLU A 61 -4.55 -6.57 8.07
N TRP A 62 -3.92 -5.73 8.89
CA TRP A 62 -2.60 -6.01 9.41
C TRP A 62 -2.70 -7.06 10.53
N ASN A 63 -2.17 -8.25 10.23
CA ASN A 63 -2.15 -9.39 11.16
C ASN A 63 -0.91 -9.40 12.09
N GLY A 64 0.02 -8.47 11.91
CA GLY A 64 1.18 -8.30 12.79
C GLY A 64 0.82 -7.61 14.11
N ASN A 65 1.83 -7.33 14.94
CA ASN A 65 1.62 -6.59 16.18
C ASN A 65 1.48 -5.07 15.93
N GLN A 66 0.93 -4.36 16.91
CA GLN A 66 0.72 -2.91 16.84
C GLN A 66 2.01 -2.10 16.92
N GLU A 67 3.05 -2.63 17.58
CA GLU A 67 4.33 -1.95 17.77
C GLU A 67 5.07 -1.81 16.43
N ASP A 68 5.14 -2.88 15.64
CA ASP A 68 5.74 -2.91 14.31
C ASP A 68 4.98 -2.00 13.33
N HIS A 69 3.65 -2.03 13.38
CA HIS A 69 2.81 -1.14 12.57
C HIS A 69 3.10 0.33 12.87
N THR A 70 3.14 0.68 14.15
CA THR A 70 3.44 2.04 14.60
C THR A 70 4.85 2.45 14.24
N LYS A 71 5.83 1.57 14.46
CA LYS A 71 7.24 1.82 14.16
C LYS A 71 7.43 2.09 12.67
N TYR A 72 6.84 1.27 11.81
CA TYR A 72 6.89 1.47 10.37
C TYR A 72 6.37 2.85 9.96
N LEU A 73 5.21 3.27 10.50
CA LEU A 73 4.61 4.57 10.20
C LEU A 73 5.45 5.74 10.71
N GLN A 74 6.20 5.55 11.80
CA GLN A 74 7.11 6.57 12.33
C GLN A 74 8.38 6.70 11.51
N GLU A 75 8.91 5.58 11.02
CA GLU A 75 10.13 5.52 10.20
C GLU A 75 9.85 5.96 8.75
N ASN A 76 8.68 5.62 8.21
CA ASN A 76 8.26 5.89 6.83
C ASN A 76 7.12 6.90 6.82
N LYS A 77 7.38 8.12 7.30
CA LYS A 77 6.34 9.15 7.41
C LYS A 77 5.78 9.47 6.02
N GLU A 78 4.46 9.44 5.90
CA GLU A 78 3.75 9.90 4.70
C GLU A 78 4.13 9.14 3.42
N TRP A 79 4.75 7.95 3.52
CA TRP A 79 5.18 7.12 2.38
C TRP A 79 4.06 6.87 1.35
N TRP A 80 2.81 6.80 1.82
CA TRP A 80 1.63 6.61 0.99
C TRP A 80 1.29 7.84 0.13
N HIS A 81 1.85 9.01 0.41
CA HIS A 81 1.78 10.18 -0.47
C HIS A 81 2.86 10.12 -1.55
N ASP A 82 4.05 9.63 -1.20
CA ASP A 82 5.22 9.63 -2.08
C ASP A 82 5.25 8.44 -3.05
N THR A 83 4.72 7.29 -2.64
CA THR A 83 4.74 6.07 -3.47
C THR A 83 3.90 6.25 -4.72
N THR A 84 4.52 6.15 -5.89
CA THR A 84 3.82 6.33 -7.17
C THR A 84 4.48 5.50 -8.27
N PHE A 85 3.71 5.10 -9.29
CA PHE A 85 4.27 4.54 -10.53
C PHE A 85 4.54 5.61 -11.60
N LEU A 86 4.23 6.88 -11.31
CA LEU A 86 4.37 7.98 -12.26
C LEU A 86 5.70 8.73 -12.13
N GLU A 87 6.62 8.29 -11.26
CA GLU A 87 7.96 8.87 -11.20
C GLU A 87 8.61 8.77 -12.59
N GLN A 88 8.93 9.94 -13.14
CA GLN A 88 9.36 10.12 -14.51
C GLN A 88 10.59 9.26 -14.79
N ALA A 89 10.55 8.53 -15.91
CA ALA A 89 11.74 8.24 -16.69
C ALA A 89 12.43 9.58 -16.97
N ASN A 90 13.38 9.97 -16.13
CA ASN A 90 14.37 10.95 -16.54
C ASN A 90 15.27 10.24 -17.55
N ASP A 91 15.04 10.62 -18.81
CA ASP A 91 15.90 10.38 -19.99
C ASP A 91 17.37 10.75 -19.70
#